data_AF-A0AAE0L6H3-F1
#
_entry.id   AF-A0AAE0L6H3-F1
#
_cell.length_a   1.000
_cell.length_b   1.000
_cell.length_c   1.000
_cell.angle_alpha   90.00
_cell.angle_beta   90.00
_cell.angle_gamma   90.00
#
_symmetry.space_group_name_H-M   'P 1'
#
loop_
_entity.id
_entity.type
_entity.pdbx_description
1 polymer ?
#
loop_
_entity_poly.entity_id
_entity_poly.type
_entity_poly.pdbx_seq_one_letter_code
_entity_poly.pdbx_strand_id
1 'polypeptide(L)'
;MSNILQYISAAPFEGLLRCCPLRSVLRGVVQRIVQGDERAAHLYVEPAECTIFYSDIANFTGISENLGLEKVMHLMELYLTFMSKVIEEEGGVIGDFIGDGIMAFWGSPEPTPHHAELACK
;
A
#
# COMPACT_ATOMS: atom_id res chain seq x y z
N MET A 1 15.18 -25.95 7.76
CA MET A 1 15.13 -24.52 7.39
C MET A 1 13.94 -24.36 6.45
N SER A 2 12.82 -23.92 7.00
CA SER A 2 11.53 -23.90 6.33
C SER A 2 11.50 -22.79 5.29
N ASN A 3 11.24 -23.15 4.04
CA ASN A 3 11.33 -22.28 2.88
C ASN A 3 10.08 -21.38 2.81
N ILE A 4 10.27 -20.06 2.90
CA ILE A 4 9.19 -19.07 2.88
C ILE A 4 8.37 -19.12 1.57
N LEU A 5 8.96 -19.68 0.51
CA LEU A 5 8.31 -19.92 -0.78
C LEU A 5 7.11 -20.88 -0.67
N GLN A 6 7.09 -21.77 0.33
CA GLN A 6 5.97 -22.70 0.52
C GLN A 6 4.72 -21.99 1.07
N TYR A 7 4.89 -20.87 1.79
CA TYR A 7 3.78 -20.08 2.35
C TYR A 7 3.01 -19.27 1.29
N ILE A 8 3.69 -18.90 0.20
CA ILE A 8 3.10 -18.08 -0.88
C ILE A 8 2.22 -18.95 -1.81
N SER A 9 2.53 -20.24 -1.95
CA SER A 9 1.81 -21.13 -2.89
C SER A 9 0.59 -21.86 -2.32
N ALA A 10 0.40 -21.87 -0.99
CA ALA A 10 -0.52 -22.80 -0.32
C ALA A 10 -1.61 -22.14 0.54
N ALA A 11 -1.75 -20.81 0.56
CA ALA A 11 -2.83 -20.16 1.31
C ALA A 11 -4.14 -20.16 0.50
N PRO A 12 -5.26 -20.69 1.01
CA PRO A 12 -6.56 -20.54 0.36
C PRO A 12 -6.97 -19.06 0.41
N PHE A 13 -7.06 -18.43 -0.77
CA PHE A 13 -6.98 -16.99 -1.01
C PHE A 13 -8.31 -16.21 -0.91
N GLU A 14 -9.34 -16.69 -0.21
CA GLU A 14 -10.69 -16.14 -0.39
C GLU A 14 -11.30 -15.31 0.76
N GLY A 15 -10.72 -15.23 1.95
CA GLY A 15 -11.42 -14.58 3.08
C GLY A 15 -10.67 -13.61 3.97
N LEU A 16 -9.34 -13.74 4.10
CA LEU A 16 -8.58 -13.09 5.19
C LEU A 16 -7.57 -12.03 4.71
N LEU A 17 -7.64 -11.64 3.44
CA LEU A 17 -6.72 -10.67 2.82
C LEU A 17 -7.26 -9.24 2.74
N ARG A 18 -8.38 -8.95 3.41
CA ARG A 18 -9.02 -7.62 3.39
C ARG A 18 -8.33 -6.55 4.22
N CYS A 19 -7.35 -6.88 5.08
CA CYS A 19 -6.72 -5.93 6.00
C CYS A 19 -5.17 -5.96 6.07
N CYS A 20 -4.47 -6.76 5.24
CA CYS A 20 -3.00 -6.80 5.29
C CYS A 20 -2.38 -5.93 4.18
N PRO A 21 -1.60 -4.86 4.50
CA PRO A 21 -1.09 -3.86 3.55
C PRO A 21 0.00 -4.35 2.59
N LEU A 22 0.52 -5.57 2.76
CA LEU A 22 1.77 -6.02 2.12
C LEU A 22 1.65 -6.34 0.61
N ARG A 23 0.53 -6.01 -0.05
CA ARG A 23 0.27 -6.39 -1.44
C ARG A 23 0.86 -5.41 -2.48
N SER A 24 0.93 -4.11 -2.19
CA SER A 24 1.28 -3.07 -3.16
C SER A 24 2.77 -2.77 -3.22
N VAL A 25 3.39 -2.41 -2.08
CA VAL A 25 4.80 -1.97 -1.99
C VAL A 25 5.76 -3.01 -2.57
N LEU A 26 5.44 -4.28 -2.38
CA LEU A 26 6.36 -5.36 -2.61
C LEU A 26 6.30 -5.92 -4.03
N ARG A 27 5.33 -5.60 -4.89
CA ARG A 27 5.27 -6.29 -6.21
C ARG A 27 6.53 -6.04 -7.06
N GLY A 28 6.92 -4.78 -7.23
CA GLY A 28 8.12 -4.43 -8.00
C GLY A 28 9.40 -4.99 -7.36
N VAL A 29 9.54 -4.80 -6.05
CA VAL A 29 10.71 -5.28 -5.28
C VAL A 29 10.79 -6.81 -5.28
N VAL A 30 9.69 -7.51 -5.02
CA VAL A 30 9.62 -8.99 -5.02
C VAL A 30 9.88 -9.54 -6.42
N GLN A 31 9.35 -8.92 -7.47
CA GLN A 31 9.67 -9.34 -8.84
C GLN A 31 11.18 -9.25 -9.12
N ARG A 32 11.84 -8.16 -8.71
CA ARG A 32 13.29 -8.01 -8.86
C ARG A 32 14.08 -9.04 -8.05
N ILE A 33 13.68 -9.30 -6.80
CA ILE A 33 14.28 -10.34 -5.96
C ILE A 33 14.14 -11.72 -6.62
N VAL A 34 12.94 -12.06 -7.12
CA VAL A 34 12.67 -13.35 -7.78
C VAL A 34 13.46 -13.49 -9.08
N GLN A 35 13.67 -12.40 -9.81
CA GLN A 35 14.49 -12.37 -11.03
C GLN A 35 16.00 -12.44 -10.77
N GLY A 36 16.43 -12.49 -9.49
CA GLY A 36 17.83 -12.62 -9.12
C GLY A 36 18.61 -11.31 -9.15
N ASP A 37 17.94 -10.17 -9.06
CA ASP A 37 18.62 -8.87 -8.88
C ASP A 37 19.23 -8.81 -7.47
N GLU A 38 20.55 -9.00 -7.38
CA GLU A 38 21.30 -8.91 -6.13
C GLU A 38 21.12 -7.55 -5.43
N ARG A 39 20.85 -6.47 -6.18
CA ARG A 39 20.58 -5.14 -5.61
C ARG A 39 19.22 -5.04 -4.94
N ALA A 40 18.26 -5.87 -5.32
CA ALA A 40 16.95 -5.93 -4.67
C ALA A 40 16.96 -6.86 -3.45
N ALA A 41 17.88 -7.82 -3.41
CA ALA A 41 18.06 -8.73 -2.28
C ALA A 41 18.73 -8.05 -1.06
N HIS A 42 19.54 -7.01 -1.31
CA HIS A 42 20.01 -6.11 -0.27
C HIS A 42 19.05 -4.91 -0.19
N LEU A 43 18.52 -4.61 1.00
CA LEU A 43 17.78 -3.37 1.27
C LEU A 43 18.72 -2.18 1.04
N TYR A 44 18.84 -1.75 -0.20
CA TYR A 44 19.70 -0.65 -0.61
C TYR A 44 18.90 0.65 -0.51
N VAL A 45 19.42 1.61 0.25
CA VAL A 45 18.84 2.94 0.39
C VAL A 45 19.60 3.87 -0.53
N GLU A 46 18.92 4.36 -1.57
CA GLU A 46 19.44 5.39 -2.44
C GLU A 46 18.66 6.71 -2.26
N PRO A 47 19.34 7.86 -2.31
CA PRO A 47 18.65 9.14 -2.36
C PRO A 47 17.83 9.21 -3.66
N ALA A 48 16.52 9.41 -3.51
CA ALA A 48 15.61 9.61 -4.62
C ALA A 48 14.73 10.83 -4.33
N GLU A 49 14.38 11.57 -5.39
CA GLU A 49 13.34 12.59 -5.30
C GLU A 49 11.99 11.90 -5.48
N CYS A 50 11.12 12.05 -4.48
CA CYS A 50 9.82 11.41 -4.44
C CYS A 50 8.77 12.34 -3.85
N THR A 51 7.50 12.08 -4.18
CA THR A 51 6.37 12.74 -3.53
C THR A 51 5.69 11.75 -2.61
N ILE A 52 5.42 12.18 -1.37
CA ILE A 52 4.67 11.42 -0.38
C ILE A 52 3.31 12.09 -0.20
N PHE A 53 2.25 11.28 -0.22
CA PHE A 53 0.87 11.68 0.00
C PHE A 53 0.35 11.04 1.28
N TYR A 54 -0.38 11.83 2.06
CA TYR A 54 -1.15 11.36 3.20
C TYR A 54 -2.59 11.86 3.07
N SER A 55 -3.55 10.96 3.27
CA SER A 55 -4.97 11.29 3.38
C SER A 55 -5.56 10.61 4.59
N ASP A 56 -6.45 11.33 5.28
CA ASP A 56 -7.07 10.87 6.52
C ASP A 56 -8.56 11.28 6.55
N ILE A 57 -9.38 10.53 7.28
CA ILE A 57 -10.81 10.81 7.37
C ILE A 57 -11.05 11.88 8.43
N ALA A 58 -11.59 13.03 8.00
CA ALA A 58 -11.91 14.11 8.92
C ALA A 58 -12.89 13.65 10.02
N ASN A 59 -12.52 13.88 11.28
CA ASN A 59 -13.32 13.56 12.46
C ASN A 59 -13.66 12.07 12.62
N PHE A 60 -12.80 11.17 12.13
CA PHE A 60 -13.03 9.73 12.24
C PHE A 60 -13.18 9.21 13.67
N THR A 61 -12.42 9.75 14.63
CA THR A 61 -12.55 9.38 16.05
C THR A 61 -13.99 9.57 16.53
N GLY A 62 -14.57 10.74 16.29
CA GLY A 62 -15.96 11.02 16.67
C GLY A 62 -16.98 10.16 15.91
N ILE A 63 -16.70 9.84 14.63
CA ILE A 63 -17.57 8.94 13.85
C ILE A 63 -17.51 7.53 14.44
N SER A 64 -16.32 7.00 14.69
CA SER A 64 -16.11 5.61 15.09
C SER A 64 -16.68 5.28 16.47
N GLU A 65 -16.68 6.24 17.39
CA GLU A 65 -17.30 6.12 18.70
C GLU A 65 -18.84 5.96 18.63
N ASN A 66 -19.47 6.49 17.58
CA ASN A 66 -20.94 6.55 17.46
C ASN A 66 -21.54 5.56 16.45
N LEU A 67 -20.77 5.09 15.46
CA LEU A 67 -21.30 4.30 14.34
C LEU A 67 -21.48 2.80 14.66
N GLY A 68 -20.78 2.30 15.68
CA GLY A 68 -20.70 0.87 16.00
C GLY A 68 -19.79 0.09 15.04
N LEU A 69 -19.18 -0.98 15.53
CA LEU A 69 -18.05 -1.66 14.89
C LEU A 69 -18.30 -2.06 13.43
N GLU A 70 -19.43 -2.70 13.11
CA GLU A 70 -19.73 -3.17 11.76
C GLU A 70 -19.77 -2.02 10.74
N LYS A 71 -20.35 -0.88 11.11
CA LYS A 71 -20.46 0.27 10.22
C LYS A 71 -19.12 0.97 10.05
N VAL A 72 -18.31 1.04 11.11
CA VAL A 72 -16.95 1.58 11.03
C VAL A 72 -16.09 0.75 10.08
N MET A 73 -16.12 -0.58 10.22
CA MET A 73 -15.40 -1.48 9.34
C MET A 73 -15.83 -1.32 7.88
N HIS A 74 -17.14 -1.20 7.62
CA HIS A 74 -17.66 -0.96 6.28
C HIS A 74 -17.23 0.39 5.70
N LEU A 75 -17.23 1.46 6.50
CA LEU A 75 -16.74 2.78 6.11
C LEU A 75 -15.25 2.73 5.73
N MET A 76 -14.43 2.10 6.56
CA MET A 76 -13.00 1.94 6.30
C MET A 76 -12.76 1.14 5.03
N GLU A 77 -13.45 0.02 4.85
CA GLU A 77 -13.34 -0.78 3.64
C GLU A 77 -13.65 0.04 2.39
N LEU A 78 -14.75 0.81 2.40
CA LEU A 78 -15.17 1.63 1.27
C LEU A 78 -14.14 2.72 0.96
N TYR A 79 -13.71 3.47 1.98
CA TYR A 79 -12.73 4.55 1.83
C TYR A 79 -11.39 4.01 1.33
N LEU A 80 -10.82 3.01 2.01
CA LEU A 80 -9.51 2.47 1.66
C LEU A 80 -9.53 1.83 0.28
N THR A 81 -10.60 1.11 -0.09
CA THR A 81 -10.72 0.53 -1.44
C THR A 81 -10.77 1.60 -2.52
N PHE A 82 -11.58 2.65 -2.31
CA PHE A 82 -11.72 3.74 -3.27
C PHE A 82 -10.41 4.52 -3.42
N MET A 83 -9.79 4.92 -2.32
CA MET A 83 -8.53 5.67 -2.33
C MET A 83 -7.39 4.84 -2.91
N SER A 84 -7.31 3.55 -2.57
CA SER A 84 -6.30 2.64 -3.13
C SER A 84 -6.39 2.60 -4.65
N LYS A 85 -7.61 2.49 -5.18
CA LYS A 85 -7.84 2.45 -6.62
C LYS A 85 -7.40 3.74 -7.32
N VAL A 86 -7.77 4.90 -6.78
CA VAL A 86 -7.39 6.21 -7.35
C VAL A 86 -5.86 6.37 -7.37
N ILE A 87 -5.21 6.04 -6.26
CA ILE A 87 -3.75 6.13 -6.13
C ILE A 87 -3.07 5.21 -7.15
N GLU A 88 -3.52 3.95 -7.27
CA GLU A 88 -2.97 3.00 -8.24
C GLU A 88 -3.21 3.43 -9.70
N GLU A 89 -4.36 4.03 -10.01
CA GLU A 89 -4.71 4.54 -11.35
C GLU A 89 -3.80 5.70 -11.78
N GLU A 90 -3.40 6.57 -10.85
CA GLU A 90 -2.44 7.67 -11.08
C GLU A 90 -0.97 7.23 -10.92
N GLY A 91 -0.71 5.92 -10.83
CA GLY A 91 0.64 5.34 -10.78
C GLY A 91 1.35 5.49 -9.43
N GLY A 92 0.61 5.80 -8.38
CA GLY A 92 1.12 5.84 -7.01
C GLY A 92 1.25 4.46 -6.41
N VAL A 93 2.19 4.32 -5.47
CA VAL A 93 2.38 3.09 -4.69
C VAL A 93 1.93 3.34 -3.27
N ILE A 94 0.94 2.56 -2.81
CA ILE A 94 0.46 2.61 -1.43
C ILE A 94 1.56 2.04 -0.54
N GLY A 95 2.08 2.86 0.37
CA GLY A 95 3.13 2.51 1.31
C GLY A 95 2.61 1.85 2.57
N ASP A 96 1.59 2.46 3.16
CA ASP A 96 1.03 2.00 4.42
C ASP A 96 -0.42 2.48 4.61
N PHE A 97 -1.14 1.78 5.49
CA PHE A 97 -2.43 2.21 6.02
C PHE A 97 -2.24 2.53 7.50
N ILE A 98 -2.47 3.78 7.88
CA ILE A 98 -2.13 4.29 9.21
C ILE A 98 -3.42 4.70 9.91
N GLY A 99 -4.00 3.78 10.68
CA GLY A 99 -5.32 3.99 11.28
C GLY A 99 -6.39 4.11 10.20
N ASP A 100 -7.08 5.24 10.17
CA ASP A 100 -8.03 5.66 9.14
C ASP A 100 -7.40 6.39 7.94
N GLY A 101 -6.09 6.59 7.98
CA GLY A 101 -5.33 7.21 6.92
C GLY A 101 -4.67 6.25 5.94
N ILE A 102 -4.30 6.79 4.78
CA ILE A 102 -3.56 6.11 3.73
C ILE A 102 -2.30 6.91 3.38
N MET A 103 -1.17 6.22 3.24
CA MET A 103 0.11 6.76 2.80
C MET A 103 0.44 6.20 1.42
N ALA A 104 0.82 7.08 0.50
CA ALA A 104 1.28 6.68 -0.84
C ALA A 104 2.49 7.49 -1.27
N PHE A 105 3.23 6.96 -2.24
CA PHE A 105 4.39 7.62 -2.81
C PHE A 105 4.48 7.44 -4.32
N TRP A 106 5.06 8.44 -4.97
CA TRP A 106 5.45 8.45 -6.39
C TRP A 106 6.94 8.71 -6.49
N GLY A 107 7.61 8.09 -7.47
CA GLY A 107 9.07 8.19 -7.63
C GLY A 107 9.87 7.14 -6.86
N SER A 108 9.20 6.16 -6.26
CA SER A 108 9.80 4.99 -5.62
C SER A 108 8.81 3.80 -5.70
N PRO A 109 9.25 2.53 -5.75
CA PRO A 109 10.63 2.07 -5.96
C PRO A 109 11.14 2.33 -7.38
N GLU A 110 10.25 2.67 -8.30
CA GLU A 110 10.60 3.02 -9.68
C GLU A 110 10.51 4.55 -9.89
N PRO A 111 11.46 5.16 -10.61
CA PRO A 111 11.39 6.58 -10.93
C PRO A 111 10.11 6.94 -11.68
N THR A 112 9.46 8.02 -11.27
CA THR A 112 8.22 8.51 -11.88
C THR A 112 8.42 9.97 -12.28
N PRO A 113 8.51 10.30 -13.59
CA PRO A 113 8.52 11.68 -14.04
C PRO A 113 7.26 12.42 -13.60
N HIS A 114 7.38 13.70 -13.23
CA HIS A 114 6.24 14.52 -12.77
C HIS A 114 5.50 13.93 -11.55
N HIS A 115 6.21 13.21 -10.66
CA HIS A 115 5.64 12.58 -9.46
C HIS A 115 4.78 13.54 -8.61
N ALA A 116 5.16 14.81 -8.51
CA ALA A 116 4.40 15.82 -7.78
C ALA A 116 3.06 16.19 -8.44
N GLU A 117 3.01 16.23 -9.77
CA GLU A 117 1.78 16.54 -10.51
C GLU A 117 0.80 15.37 -10.48
N LEU A 118 1.30 14.14 -10.59
CA LEU A 118 0.49 12.92 -10.52
C LEU A 118 -0.17 12.76 -9.14
N ALA A 119 0.54 13.10 -8.07
CA ALA A 119 -0.01 13.07 -6.71
C ALA A 119 -1.15 14.09 -6.46
N CYS A 120 -1.39 15.03 -7.38
CA CYS A 120 -2.45 16.04 -7.26
C CYS A 120 -3.68 15.75 -8.13
N LYS A 121 -3.67 14.68 -8.93
CA LYS A 121 -4.80 14.26 -9.77
C LYS A 121 -5.75 13.35 -8.99
#